data_AF-A0A9D1W730-F1
#
_entry.id   AF-A0A9D1W730-F1
#
_cell.length_a   1.000
_cell.length_b   1.000
_cell.length_c   1.000
_cell.angle_alpha   90.00
_cell.angle_beta   90.00
_cell.angle_gamma   90.00
#
_symmetry.space_group_name_H-M   'P 1'
#
loop_
_entity.id
_entity.type
_entity.pdbx_description
1 polymer ?
#
loop_
_entity_poly.entity_id
_entity_poly.type
_entity_poly.pdbx_seq_one_letter_code
_entity_poly.pdbx_strand_id
1 'polypeptide(L)' 'IKKKPAVIETPEGDFIGIRHMVYLSLSYDHRVIDGALGGMFLKRVGEYLENWNTAR' A
#
# COMPACT_ATOMS: atom_id res chain seq x y z
N ILE A 1 2.27 -11.76 4.40
CA ILE A 1 2.70 -11.30 3.06
C ILE A 1 2.40 -12.41 2.07
N LYS A 2 1.70 -12.14 0.96
CA LYS A 2 1.41 -13.13 -0.10
C LYS A 2 1.99 -12.64 -1.43
N LYS A 3 2.50 -13.57 -2.24
CA LYS A 3 2.94 -13.29 -3.61
C LYS A 3 1.71 -13.20 -4.52
N LYS A 4 1.62 -12.15 -5.33
CA LYS A 4 0.52 -11.95 -6.29
C LYS A 4 1.06 -11.43 -7.63
N PRO A 5 0.48 -11.85 -8.77
CA PRO A 5 0.80 -11.26 -10.06
C PRO A 5 0.29 -9.81 -10.11
N ALA A 6 1.12 -8.92 -10.64
CA ALA A 6 0.79 -7.52 -10.89
C ALA A 6 1.43 -7.09 -12.21
N VAL A 7 0.75 -6.18 -12.93
CA VAL A 7 1.31 -5.57 -14.14
C VAL A 7 2.42 -4.61 -13.75
N ILE A 8 3.52 -4.67 -14.50
CA ILE A 8 4.63 -3.72 -14.43
C ILE A 8 4.70 -3.06 -15.80
N GLU A 9 4.39 -1.76 -15.82
CA GLU A 9 4.45 -0.91 -17.01
C GLU A 9 5.91 -0.46 -17.22
N THR A 10 6.43 -0.67 -18.43
CA THR A 10 7.76 -0.17 -18.82
C THR A 10 7.69 0.55 -20.16
N PRO A 11 8.69 1.37 -20.52
CA PRO A 11 8.73 2.03 -21.83
C PRO A 11 8.69 1.07 -23.02
N GLU A 12 9.08 -0.20 -22.81
CA GLU A 12 9.14 -1.26 -23.82
C GLU A 12 7.83 -2.08 -23.90
N GLY A 13 6.91 -1.88 -22.95
CA GLY A 13 5.62 -2.57 -22.86
C GLY A 13 5.28 -3.07 -21.46
N ASP A 14 4.14 -3.76 -21.35
CA ASP A 14 3.61 -4.27 -20.09
C ASP A 14 3.98 -5.75 -19.91
N PHE A 15 4.42 -6.12 -18.71
CA PHE A 15 4.61 -7.52 -18.35
C PHE A 15 4.06 -7.85 -16.96
N ILE A 16 3.79 -9.13 -16.72
CA ILE A 16 3.28 -9.63 -15.43
C ILE A 16 4.46 -10.02 -14.54
N GLY A 17 4.66 -9.30 -13.44
CA GLY A 17 5.62 -9.62 -12.39
C GLY A 17 4.94 -10.13 -11.12
N ILE A 18 5.71 -10.79 -10.25
CA ILE A 18 5.23 -11.25 -8.94
C ILE A 18 5.63 -10.22 -7.88
N ARG A 19 4.65 -9.63 -7.18
CA ARG A 19 4.87 -8.69 -6.07
C ARG A 19 4.49 -9.30 -4.71
N HIS A 20 5.21 -8.88 -3.67
CA HIS A 20 4.85 -9.17 -2.28
C HIS A 20 3.78 -8.18 -1.82
N MET A 21 2.57 -8.67 -1.55
CA MET A 21 1.45 -7.86 -1.09
C MET A 21 1.08 -8.15 0.36
N VAL A 22 0.67 -7.10 1.06
CA VAL A 22 0.10 -7.15 2.41
C VAL A 22 -1.28 -6.52 2.41
N TYR A 23 -2.12 -6.95 3.34
CA TYR A 23 -3.37 -6.29 3.66
C TYR A 23 -3.18 -5.54 4.97
N LEU A 24 -3.48 -4.24 4.96
CA LEU A 24 -3.46 -3.40 6.16
C LEU A 24 -4.90 -3.19 6.63
N SER A 25 -5.11 -3.32 7.92
CA SER A 25 -6.41 -3.10 8.55
C SER A 25 -6.23 -2.18 9.75
N LEU A 26 -7.09 -1.17 9.86
CA LEU A 26 -7.11 -0.23 10.97
C LEU A 26 -8.50 -0.25 11.59
N SER A 27 -8.53 -0.49 12.90
CA SER A 27 -9.71 -0.24 13.73
C SER A 27 -9.51 1.08 14.47
N TYR A 28 -10.54 1.92 14.51
CA TYR A 28 -10.52 3.21 15.17
C TYR A 28 -11.87 3.50 15.84
N ASP A 29 -11.84 4.39 16.83
CA ASP A 29 -13.05 4.85 17.51
C ASP A 29 -13.71 5.97 16.69
N HIS A 30 -14.91 5.68 16.18
CA HIS A 30 -15.69 6.60 15.35
C HIS A 30 -16.18 7.85 16.09
N ARG A 31 -16.13 7.88 17.42
CA ARG A 31 -16.46 9.07 18.22
C ARG A 31 -15.36 10.14 18.13
N VAL A 32 -14.15 9.73 17.74
CA VAL A 32 -12.96 10.60 17.68
C VAL A 32 -12.49 10.76 16.24
N ILE A 33 -12.54 9.70 15.44
CA ILE A 33 -11.99 9.67 14.09
C ILE A 33 -13.08 9.30 13.10
N ASP A 34 -13.29 10.13 12.08
CA ASP A 34 -14.18 9.79 10.97
C ASP A 34 -13.50 8.85 9.96
N GLY A 35 -14.30 8.27 9.06
CA GLY A 35 -13.80 7.32 8.08
C GLY A 35 -12.89 7.91 7.00
N ALA A 36 -13.05 9.20 6.68
CA ALA A 36 -12.18 9.85 5.70
C ALA A 36 -10.77 10.03 6.30
N LEU A 37 -10.67 10.49 7.55
CA LEU A 37 -9.41 10.64 8.26
C LEU A 37 -8.71 9.30 8.48
N GLY A 38 -9.45 8.27 8.93
CA GLY A 38 -8.92 6.91 9.08
C GLY A 38 -8.42 6.33 7.74
N GLY A 39 -9.15 6.55 6.65
CA GLY A 39 -8.75 6.14 5.30
C GLY A 39 -7.51 6.87 4.79
N MET A 40 -7.43 8.19 4.99
CA MET A 40 -6.24 8.99 4.64
C MET A 40 -5.01 8.54 5.41
N PHE A 41 -5.15 8.21 6.70
CA PHE A 41 -4.06 7.68 7.50
C PHE A 41 -3.54 6.35 6.94
N LEU A 42 -4.43 5.39 6.68
CA LEU A 42 -4.04 4.09 6.11
C LEU A 42 -3.36 4.25 4.75
N LYS A 43 -3.88 5.14 3.88
CA LYS A 43 -3.24 5.47 2.60
C LYS A 43 -1.83 5.99 2.79
N ARG A 44 -1.64 6.96 3.70
CA ARG A 44 -0.34 7.55 3.98
C ARG A 44 0.67 6.53 4.51
N VAL A 45 0.24 5.62 5.38
CA VAL A 45 1.07 4.51 5.87
C VAL A 45 1.46 3.58 4.72
N GLY A 46 0.53 3.24 3.83
CA GLY A 46 0.80 2.45 2.63
C GLY A 46 1.88 3.08 1.75
N GLU A 47 1.71 4.35 1.37
CA GLU A 47 2.68 5.09 0.57
C GLU A 47 4.06 5.17 1.24
N TYR A 48 4.09 5.34 2.56
CA TYR A 48 5.35 5.41 3.30
C TYR A 48 6.12 4.09 3.28
N LEU A 49 5.41 2.96 3.42
CA LEU A 49 6.00 1.63 3.36
C LEU A 49 6.44 1.25 1.93
N GLU A 50 5.65 1.64 0.92
CA GLU A 50 5.99 1.41 -0.49
C GLU A 50 7.24 2.17 -0.93
N ASN A 51 7.46 3.36 -0.36
CA ASN A 51 8.62 4.22 -0.66
C ASN A 51 9.71 4.14 0.42
N TRP A 52 9.77 3.04 1.16
CA TRP A 52 10.73 2.89 2.25
C TRP A 52 12.17 2.86 1.73
N ASN A 53 12.97 3.86 2.12
CA ASN A 53 14.39 3.89 1.78
C ASN A 53 15.19 3.00 2.74
N THR A 54 15.75 1.91 2.22
CA THR A 54 16.58 0.95 2.98
C THR A 54 18.03 1.37 3.15
N ALA A 55 18.47 2.44 2.49
CA ALA A 55 19.85 2.95 2.51
C ALA A 55 20.09 4.09 3.50
N ARG A 56 19.18 4.29 4.46
CA ARG A 56 19.40 5.19 5.61
C ARG A 56 20.23 4.53 6.70
#